data_AF-A0A527VSP8-F1
#
_entry.id   AF-A0A527VSP8-F1
#
_cell.length_a   1.000
_cell.length_b   1.000
_cell.length_c   1.000
_cell.angle_alpha   90.00
_cell.angle_beta   90.00
_cell.angle_gamma   90.00
#
_symmetry.space_group_name_H-M   'P 1'
#
loop_
_entity.id
_entity.type
_entity.pdbx_description
1 polymer ?
#
loop_
_entity_poly.entity_id
_entity_poly.type
_entity_poly.pdbx_seq_one_letter_code
_entity_poly.pdbx_strand_id
1 'polypeptide(L)'
;KMGIHGNSTCVMNYDEAESTLLGELNGGLKAMFTMMNEARLGVGLQGLSVSEIAYQNAVSYAKDRLQGRSLSGAKAPDKKADPIIVHPDVRRSLMTMKAYNEAGRALALWTAIKSDIAHRSGDDKDRQAADDYTGLMTPVVKGVLTDKGFDHAVMAQQVFGGHGYIEEHGMS
;
A
#
# COMPACT_ATOMS: atom_id res chain seq x y z
N LYS A 1 6.44 12.50 14.67
CA LYS A 1 6.48 11.38 13.70
C LYS A 1 6.92 11.91 12.34
N MET A 2 7.51 11.09 11.47
CA MET A 2 7.93 11.52 10.13
C MET A 2 6.74 11.89 9.24
N GLY A 3 5.65 11.11 9.29
CA GLY A 3 4.41 11.39 8.56
C GLY A 3 3.18 11.09 9.42
N ILE A 4 2.05 10.80 8.76
CA ILE A 4 0.74 10.45 9.38
C ILE A 4 0.34 11.43 10.51
N HIS A 5 0.56 12.72 10.27
CA HIS A 5 0.39 13.78 11.29
C HIS A 5 -1.05 13.94 11.77
N GLY A 6 -2.04 13.62 10.93
CA GLY A 6 -3.46 13.63 11.30
C GLY A 6 -3.88 12.53 12.28
N ASN A 7 -2.99 11.59 12.61
CA ASN A 7 -3.26 10.53 13.58
C ASN A 7 -2.53 10.83 14.90
N SER A 8 -3.27 10.97 16.01
CA SER A 8 -2.67 11.14 17.34
C SER A 8 -2.07 9.81 17.81
N THR A 9 -0.78 9.83 18.11
CA THR A 9 -0.06 8.67 18.69
C THR A 9 0.45 9.10 20.05
N CYS A 10 -0.07 8.48 21.11
CA CYS A 10 -0.03 9.03 22.45
C CYS A 10 0.81 8.19 23.40
N VAL A 11 1.42 8.86 24.39
CA VAL A 11 1.80 8.22 25.65
C VAL A 11 0.55 8.11 26.50
N MET A 12 0.26 6.92 27.00
CA MET A 12 -0.94 6.64 27.80
C MET A 12 -0.53 6.30 29.24
N ASN A 13 -1.12 7.00 30.22
CA ASN A 13 -0.96 6.72 31.65
C ASN A 13 -2.27 6.18 32.20
N TYR A 14 -2.21 5.08 32.96
CA TYR A 14 -3.38 4.37 33.49
C TYR A 14 -3.33 4.26 35.02
N ASP A 15 -2.97 5.35 35.71
CA ASP A 15 -2.93 5.39 37.19
C ASP A 15 -4.36 5.39 37.76
N GLU A 16 -4.62 4.52 38.73
CA GLU A 16 -5.92 4.36 39.41
C GLU A 16 -7.12 4.16 38.45
N ALA A 17 -6.86 3.68 37.22
CA ALA A 17 -7.89 3.45 36.23
C ALA A 17 -8.68 2.17 36.54
N GLU A 18 -10.01 2.25 36.44
CA GLU A 18 -10.86 1.06 36.47
C GLU A 18 -10.54 0.15 35.27
N SER A 19 -10.48 -1.15 35.52
CA SER A 19 -10.23 -2.15 34.48
C SER A 19 -11.16 -3.34 34.64
N THR A 20 -11.41 -4.03 33.53
CA THR A 20 -12.17 -5.27 33.49
C THR A 20 -11.38 -6.31 32.72
N LEU A 21 -11.32 -7.53 33.23
CA LEU A 21 -10.70 -8.64 32.52
C LEU A 21 -11.51 -8.95 31.26
N LEU A 22 -10.83 -8.95 30.11
CA LEU A 22 -11.39 -9.39 28.84
C LEU A 22 -10.95 -10.83 28.56
N GLY A 23 -11.91 -11.77 28.59
CA GLY A 23 -11.64 -13.20 28.40
C GLY A 23 -11.12 -13.87 29.66
N GLU A 24 -10.23 -14.85 29.49
CA GLU A 24 -9.70 -15.67 30.59
C GLU A 24 -8.45 -15.05 31.24
N LEU A 25 -8.27 -15.31 32.54
CA LEU A 25 -7.08 -14.88 33.27
C LEU A 25 -5.83 -15.46 32.61
N ASN A 26 -4.79 -14.64 32.44
CA ASN A 26 -3.54 -14.98 31.74
C ASN A 26 -3.70 -15.29 30.23
N GLY A 27 -4.86 -15.00 29.63
CA GLY A 27 -5.14 -15.23 28.20
C GLY A 27 -4.80 -14.06 27.27
N GLY A 28 -4.26 -12.95 27.78
CA GLY A 28 -4.16 -11.68 27.06
C GLY A 28 -3.39 -11.75 25.72
N LEU A 29 -2.26 -12.46 25.67
CA LEU A 29 -1.48 -12.56 24.42
C LEU A 29 -2.24 -13.30 23.33
N LYS A 30 -2.91 -14.41 23.69
CA LYS A 30 -3.75 -15.17 22.75
C LYS A 30 -4.88 -14.31 22.21
N ALA A 31 -5.51 -13.51 23.07
CA ALA A 31 -6.56 -12.56 22.67
C ALA A 31 -6.01 -11.45 21.76
N MET A 32 -4.78 -10.97 21.96
CA MET A 32 -4.18 -9.98 21.04
C MET A 32 -3.93 -10.56 19.66
N PHE A 33 -3.50 -11.82 19.56
CA PHE A 33 -3.17 -12.45 18.28
C PHE A 33 -4.38 -12.59 17.34
N THR A 34 -5.60 -12.68 17.86
CA THR A 34 -6.81 -12.69 17.02
C THR A 34 -6.95 -11.39 16.23
N MET A 35 -6.59 -10.25 16.82
CA MET A 35 -6.62 -8.95 16.15
C MET A 35 -5.40 -8.68 15.26
N MET A 36 -4.31 -9.44 15.42
CA MET A 36 -3.07 -9.19 14.66
C MET A 36 -3.18 -9.53 13.18
N ASN A 37 -3.96 -10.54 12.80
CA ASN A 37 -4.14 -10.89 11.39
C ASN A 37 -4.86 -9.77 10.63
N GLU A 38 -5.91 -9.22 11.22
CA GLU A 38 -6.63 -8.06 10.67
C GLU A 38 -5.74 -6.81 10.63
N ALA A 39 -5.02 -6.53 11.72
CA ALA A 39 -4.10 -5.39 11.76
C ALA A 39 -3.01 -5.49 10.68
N ARG A 40 -2.42 -6.68 10.45
CA ARG A 40 -1.43 -6.92 9.40
C ARG A 40 -2.02 -6.70 8.01
N LEU A 41 -3.20 -7.26 7.75
CA LEU A 41 -3.90 -7.07 6.48
C LEU A 41 -4.21 -5.59 6.23
N GLY A 42 -4.70 -4.88 7.26
CA GLY A 42 -4.99 -3.45 7.19
C GLY A 42 -3.76 -2.59 6.91
N VAL A 43 -2.63 -2.85 7.59
CA VAL A 43 -1.37 -2.13 7.35
C VAL A 43 -0.79 -2.45 5.96
N GLY A 44 -0.88 -3.70 5.50
CA GLY A 44 -0.49 -4.06 4.13
C GLY A 44 -1.33 -3.32 3.08
N LEU A 45 -2.64 -3.21 3.31
CA LEU A 45 -3.55 -2.43 2.46
C LEU A 45 -3.20 -0.93 2.45
N GLN A 46 -2.80 -0.35 3.58
CA GLN A 46 -2.34 1.04 3.64
C GLN A 46 -1.11 1.26 2.75
N GLY A 47 -0.11 0.38 2.81
CA GLY A 47 1.08 0.44 1.95
C GLY A 47 0.73 0.39 0.46
N LEU A 48 -0.15 -0.54 0.07
CA LEU A 48 -0.69 -0.61 -1.30
C LEU A 48 -1.42 0.66 -1.71
N SER A 49 -2.24 1.22 -0.81
CA SER A 49 -3.08 2.40 -1.10
C SER A 49 -2.23 3.63 -1.36
N VAL A 50 -1.14 3.82 -0.60
CA VAL A 50 -0.17 4.91 -0.83
C VAL A 50 0.51 4.76 -2.19
N SER A 51 0.95 3.55 -2.55
CA SER A 51 1.53 3.28 -3.87
C SER A 51 0.55 3.53 -5.01
N GLU A 52 -0.73 3.18 -4.83
CA GLU A 52 -1.76 3.40 -5.85
C GLU A 52 -2.01 4.88 -6.13
N ILE A 53 -2.20 5.70 -5.10
CA ILE A 53 -2.46 7.13 -5.31
C ILE A 53 -1.22 7.84 -5.86
N ALA A 54 -0.02 7.49 -5.38
CA ALA A 54 1.24 8.04 -5.89
C ALA A 54 1.43 7.68 -7.38
N TYR A 55 1.15 6.43 -7.76
CA TYR A 55 1.16 5.99 -9.16
C TYR A 55 0.17 6.79 -10.03
N GLN A 56 -1.07 6.95 -9.59
CA GLN A 56 -2.09 7.69 -10.35
C GLN A 56 -1.66 9.16 -10.59
N ASN A 57 -1.12 9.81 -9.56
CA ASN A 57 -0.56 11.17 -9.68
C ASN A 57 0.61 11.22 -10.65
N ALA A 58 1.54 10.27 -10.57
CA ALA A 58 2.69 10.19 -11.48
C ALA A 58 2.27 9.93 -12.94
N VAL A 59 1.27 9.08 -13.19
CA VAL A 59 0.72 8.87 -14.54
C VAL A 59 0.11 10.16 -15.09
N SER A 60 -0.67 10.87 -14.27
CA SER A 60 -1.29 12.14 -14.67
C SER A 60 -0.22 13.16 -15.05
N TYR A 61 0.76 13.37 -14.16
CA TYR A 61 1.87 14.28 -14.41
C TYR A 61 2.69 13.90 -15.65
N ALA A 62 2.97 12.61 -15.86
CA ALA A 62 3.76 12.14 -16.98
C ALA A 62 3.09 12.36 -18.35
N LYS A 63 1.77 12.39 -18.40
CA LYS A 63 0.99 12.67 -19.62
C LYS A 63 1.03 14.15 -20.02
N ASP A 64 1.19 15.04 -19.06
CA ASP A 64 1.12 16.48 -19.29
C ASP A 64 2.50 17.14 -19.36
N ARG A 65 3.46 16.68 -18.56
CA ARG A 65 4.81 17.27 -18.49
C ARG A 65 5.57 17.05 -19.79
N LEU A 66 5.88 18.15 -20.49
CA LEU A 66 6.68 18.13 -21.71
C LEU A 66 8.17 18.27 -21.40
N GLN A 67 9.00 17.31 -21.83
CA GLN A 67 10.46 17.41 -21.72
C GLN A 67 11.15 16.43 -22.68
N GLY A 68 12.13 16.92 -23.45
CA GLY A 68 12.87 16.09 -24.41
C GLY A 68 12.02 15.55 -25.57
N ARG A 69 12.59 14.65 -26.37
CA ARG A 69 11.93 13.96 -27.49
C ARG A 69 12.02 12.46 -27.33
N SER A 70 11.01 11.73 -27.81
CA SER A 70 11.04 10.27 -27.83
C SER A 70 12.19 9.75 -28.69
N LEU A 71 12.80 8.63 -28.25
CA LEU A 71 13.87 7.94 -28.99
C LEU A 71 13.40 7.37 -30.34
N SER A 72 12.10 7.16 -30.51
CA SER A 72 11.47 6.65 -31.74
C SER A 72 10.91 7.77 -32.63
N GLY A 73 11.45 8.98 -32.51
CA GLY A 73 10.96 10.18 -33.16
C GLY A 73 9.90 10.92 -32.34
N ALA A 74 9.63 12.17 -32.74
CA ALA A 74 8.69 13.06 -32.05
C ALA A 74 7.28 12.47 -31.99
N LYS A 75 6.67 12.48 -30.80
CA LYS A 75 5.27 12.03 -30.59
C LYS A 75 4.28 13.19 -30.51
N ALA A 76 4.75 14.38 -30.17
CA ALA A 76 4.00 15.63 -30.26
C ALA A 76 4.75 16.60 -31.19
N PRO A 77 4.68 16.40 -32.51
CA PRO A 77 5.46 17.17 -33.49
C PRO A 77 5.16 18.67 -33.41
N ASP A 78 3.91 19.03 -33.11
CA ASP A 78 3.45 20.43 -33.04
C ASP A 78 3.84 21.13 -31.72
N LYS A 79 4.39 20.40 -30.74
CA LYS A 79 4.83 20.94 -29.44
C LYS A 79 6.34 21.07 -29.39
N LYS A 80 6.85 21.87 -28.44
CA LYS A 80 8.31 22.07 -28.23
C LYS A 80 9.05 20.82 -27.75
N ALA A 81 8.35 19.92 -27.05
CA ALA A 81 8.86 18.67 -26.52
C ALA A 81 7.72 17.64 -26.45
N ASP A 82 8.08 16.37 -26.26
CA ASP A 82 7.11 15.29 -26.07
C ASP A 82 6.75 15.15 -24.57
N PRO A 83 5.55 14.66 -24.23
CA PRO A 83 5.21 14.28 -22.87
C PRO A 83 6.16 13.22 -22.32
N ILE A 84 6.59 13.33 -21.06
CA ILE A 84 7.61 12.42 -20.51
C ILE A 84 7.18 10.96 -20.44
N ILE A 85 5.87 10.66 -20.49
CA ILE A 85 5.37 9.28 -20.59
C ILE A 85 5.86 8.53 -21.83
N VAL A 86 6.45 9.19 -22.83
CA VAL A 86 7.04 8.51 -23.99
C VAL A 86 8.43 7.93 -23.70
N HIS A 87 9.09 8.38 -22.63
CA HIS A 87 10.45 7.97 -22.31
C HIS A 87 10.49 6.56 -21.72
N PRO A 88 11.42 5.69 -22.15
CA PRO A 88 11.46 4.29 -21.71
C PRO A 88 11.55 4.13 -20.19
N ASP A 89 12.34 4.96 -19.51
CA ASP A 89 12.54 4.85 -18.07
C ASP A 89 11.29 5.27 -17.26
N VAL A 90 10.59 6.31 -17.72
CA VAL A 90 9.30 6.73 -17.14
C VAL A 90 8.27 5.62 -17.35
N ARG A 91 8.18 5.05 -18.56
CA ARG A 91 7.28 3.92 -18.84
C ARG A 91 7.59 2.71 -18.00
N ARG A 92 8.87 2.34 -17.87
CA ARG A 92 9.34 1.23 -17.03
C ARG A 92 8.86 1.43 -15.60
N SER A 93 9.11 2.60 -15.03
CA SER A 93 8.73 2.94 -13.66
C SER A 93 7.22 2.90 -13.45
N LEU A 94 6.44 3.53 -14.33
CA LEU A 94 4.97 3.51 -14.27
C LEU A 94 4.41 2.09 -14.41
N MET A 95 4.98 1.27 -15.30
CA MET A 95 4.54 -0.12 -15.48
C MET A 95 4.91 -1.01 -14.30
N THR A 96 6.07 -0.81 -13.67
CA THR A 96 6.46 -1.51 -12.44
C THR A 96 5.44 -1.24 -11.34
N MET A 97 5.13 0.04 -11.06
CA MET A 97 4.15 0.39 -10.03
C MET A 97 2.76 -0.18 -10.34
N LYS A 98 2.28 -0.03 -11.59
CA LYS A 98 0.98 -0.57 -12.01
C LYS A 98 0.88 -2.08 -11.76
N ALA A 99 1.88 -2.84 -12.22
CA ALA A 99 1.87 -4.30 -12.12
C ALA A 99 1.82 -4.76 -10.65
N TYR A 100 2.64 -4.16 -9.80
CA TYR A 100 2.63 -4.48 -8.37
C TYR A 100 1.35 -4.06 -7.67
N ASN A 101 0.78 -2.89 -8.00
CA ASN A 101 -0.44 -2.42 -7.35
C ASN A 101 -1.63 -3.31 -7.71
N GLU A 102 -1.76 -3.71 -8.98
CA GLU A 102 -2.84 -4.59 -9.41
C GLU A 102 -2.72 -5.99 -8.80
N ALA A 103 -1.52 -6.57 -8.82
CA ALA A 103 -1.27 -7.87 -8.20
C ALA A 103 -1.42 -7.83 -6.67
N GLY A 104 -0.91 -6.78 -6.03
CA GLY A 104 -1.03 -6.56 -4.59
C GLY A 104 -2.48 -6.38 -4.16
N ARG A 105 -3.29 -5.66 -4.95
CA ARG A 105 -4.73 -5.53 -4.72
C ARG A 105 -5.45 -6.86 -4.80
N ALA A 106 -5.15 -7.67 -5.82
CA ALA A 106 -5.73 -9.00 -5.95
C ALA A 106 -5.35 -9.89 -4.76
N LEU A 107 -4.07 -9.87 -4.34
CA LEU A 107 -3.59 -10.64 -3.19
C LEU A 107 -4.24 -10.21 -1.87
N ALA A 108 -4.36 -8.89 -1.63
CA ALA A 108 -4.98 -8.36 -0.42
C ALA A 108 -6.46 -8.73 -0.35
N LEU A 109 -7.21 -8.56 -1.45
CA LEU A 109 -8.63 -8.93 -1.52
C LEU A 109 -8.82 -10.44 -1.36
N TRP A 110 -7.98 -11.25 -1.98
CA TRP A 110 -8.04 -12.70 -1.82
C TRP A 110 -7.77 -13.14 -0.38
N THR A 111 -6.77 -12.54 0.26
CA THR A 111 -6.48 -12.80 1.68
C THR A 111 -7.65 -12.36 2.58
N ALA A 112 -8.31 -11.24 2.27
CA ALA A 112 -9.51 -10.79 2.98
C ALA A 112 -10.67 -11.79 2.82
N ILE A 113 -10.92 -12.30 1.62
CA ILE A 113 -11.94 -13.34 1.37
C ILE A 113 -11.63 -14.60 2.20
N LYS A 114 -10.36 -15.01 2.30
CA LYS A 114 -9.96 -16.14 3.15
C LYS A 114 -10.19 -15.86 4.63
N SER A 115 -9.95 -14.65 5.08
CA SER A 115 -10.29 -14.25 6.45
C SER A 115 -11.81 -14.34 6.71
N ASP A 116 -12.66 -13.92 5.77
CA ASP A 116 -14.11 -14.08 5.89
C ASP A 116 -14.52 -15.56 5.93
N ILE A 117 -13.95 -16.42 5.08
CA ILE A 117 -14.23 -17.86 5.06
C ILE A 117 -13.83 -18.52 6.39
N ALA A 118 -12.66 -18.17 6.94
CA ALA A 118 -12.18 -18.70 8.22
C ALA A 118 -13.17 -18.43 9.37
N HIS A 119 -13.80 -17.25 9.36
CA HIS A 119 -14.74 -16.82 10.39
C HIS A 119 -16.19 -17.26 10.15
N ARG A 120 -16.62 -17.38 8.89
CA ARG A 120 -18.05 -17.44 8.53
C ARG A 120 -18.48 -18.71 7.81
N SER A 121 -17.56 -19.55 7.32
CA SER A 121 -17.96 -20.78 6.64
C SER A 121 -18.68 -21.74 7.59
N GLY A 122 -19.69 -22.45 7.08
CA GLY A 122 -20.37 -23.53 7.80
C GLY A 122 -19.65 -24.88 7.71
N ASP A 123 -18.60 -24.99 6.91
CA ASP A 123 -17.77 -26.19 6.77
C ASP A 123 -16.44 -26.01 7.52
N ASP A 124 -16.19 -26.87 8.51
CA ASP A 124 -14.98 -26.84 9.34
C ASP A 124 -13.69 -27.04 8.52
N LYS A 125 -13.73 -27.80 7.42
CA LYS A 125 -12.55 -28.00 6.55
C LYS A 125 -12.17 -26.70 5.84
N ASP A 126 -13.17 -25.99 5.33
CA ASP A 126 -12.96 -24.71 4.66
C ASP A 126 -12.47 -23.65 5.64
N ARG A 127 -13.01 -23.64 6.87
CA ARG A 127 -12.54 -22.75 7.93
C ARG A 127 -11.06 -22.97 8.24
N GLN A 128 -10.66 -24.22 8.48
CA GLN A 128 -9.27 -24.55 8.81
C GLN A 128 -8.32 -24.19 7.66
N ALA A 129 -8.64 -24.57 6.42
CA ALA A 129 -7.80 -24.26 5.28
C ALA A 129 -7.66 -22.75 5.03
N ALA A 130 -8.72 -21.99 5.29
CA ALA A 130 -8.70 -20.54 5.16
C ALA A 130 -7.94 -19.84 6.30
N ASP A 131 -8.03 -20.36 7.52
CA ASP A 131 -7.25 -19.87 8.67
C ASP A 131 -5.75 -20.11 8.46
N ASP A 132 -5.36 -21.32 8.03
CA ASP A 132 -3.97 -21.67 7.70
C ASP A 132 -3.41 -20.75 6.60
N TYR A 133 -4.21 -20.52 5.55
CA TYR A 133 -3.84 -19.59 4.48
C TYR A 133 -3.65 -18.16 5.00
N THR A 134 -4.57 -17.66 5.82
CA THR A 134 -4.54 -16.30 6.36
C THR A 134 -3.35 -16.12 7.31
N GLY A 135 -3.05 -17.12 8.13
CA GLY A 135 -1.89 -17.16 9.02
C GLY A 135 -0.56 -17.06 8.26
N LEU A 136 -0.47 -17.72 7.10
CA LEU A 136 0.71 -17.64 6.23
C LEU A 136 0.79 -16.32 5.46
N MET A 137 -0.33 -15.82 4.95
CA MET A 137 -0.34 -14.74 3.97
C MET A 137 -0.41 -13.34 4.56
N THR A 138 -1.01 -13.14 5.73
CA THR A 138 -1.07 -11.79 6.33
C THR A 138 0.31 -11.18 6.62
N PRO A 139 1.36 -11.93 7.03
CA PRO A 139 2.72 -11.40 7.10
C PRO A 139 3.32 -11.03 5.74
N VAL A 140 3.04 -11.82 4.69
CA VAL A 140 3.50 -11.55 3.33
C VAL A 140 2.84 -10.28 2.80
N VAL A 141 1.51 -10.18 2.93
CA VAL A 141 0.75 -8.99 2.56
C VAL A 141 1.26 -7.77 3.29
N LYS A 142 1.43 -7.85 4.62
CA LYS A 142 1.97 -6.75 5.41
C LYS A 142 3.36 -6.38 4.90
N GLY A 143 4.32 -7.31 4.95
CA GLY A 143 5.73 -7.01 4.67
C GLY A 143 5.96 -6.53 3.25
N VAL A 144 5.48 -7.28 2.27
CA VAL A 144 5.73 -6.97 0.84
C VAL A 144 5.01 -5.69 0.43
N LEU A 145 3.74 -5.51 0.81
CA LEU A 145 2.99 -4.33 0.36
C LEU A 145 3.36 -3.06 1.11
N THR A 146 3.89 -3.14 2.34
CA THR A 146 4.45 -1.94 2.99
C THR A 146 5.77 -1.52 2.36
N ASP A 147 6.68 -2.48 2.13
CA ASP A 147 8.01 -2.18 1.59
C ASP A 147 7.91 -1.70 0.15
N LYS A 148 7.15 -2.42 -0.69
CA LYS A 148 6.89 -2.00 -2.06
C LYS A 148 6.00 -0.76 -2.13
N GLY A 149 5.09 -0.59 -1.18
CA GLY A 149 4.31 0.63 -1.01
C GLY A 149 5.18 1.88 -0.96
N PHE A 150 6.21 1.84 -0.10
CA PHE A 150 7.19 2.91 0.04
C PHE A 150 8.10 3.05 -1.19
N ASP A 151 8.68 1.96 -1.68
CA ASP A 151 9.56 1.99 -2.88
C ASP A 151 8.85 2.64 -4.09
N HIS A 152 7.57 2.32 -4.28
CA HIS A 152 6.79 2.87 -5.38
C HIS A 152 6.40 4.32 -5.16
N ALA A 153 6.15 4.76 -3.93
CA ALA A 153 5.95 6.18 -3.64
C ALA A 153 7.21 6.99 -4.03
N VAL A 154 8.40 6.49 -3.70
CA VAL A 154 9.68 7.10 -4.11
C VAL A 154 9.83 7.08 -5.63
N MET A 155 9.50 5.96 -6.28
CA MET A 155 9.54 5.86 -7.75
C MET A 155 8.57 6.84 -8.44
N ALA A 156 7.37 7.01 -7.89
CA ALA A 156 6.39 7.98 -8.37
C ALA A 156 6.89 9.43 -8.18
N GLN A 157 7.49 9.74 -7.03
CA GLN A 157 8.12 11.03 -6.78
C GLN A 157 9.18 11.36 -7.83
N GLN A 158 10.00 10.37 -8.22
CA GLN A 158 11.02 10.53 -9.26
C GLN A 158 10.44 10.90 -10.63
N VAL A 159 9.21 10.48 -10.97
CA VAL A 159 8.54 10.86 -12.23
C VAL A 159 8.29 12.37 -12.31
N PHE A 160 8.12 13.03 -11.15
CA PHE A 160 7.97 14.48 -11.09
C PHE A 160 9.31 15.22 -11.26
N GLY A 161 10.44 14.53 -11.10
CA GLY A 161 11.76 15.15 -11.01
C GLY A 161 11.83 16.09 -9.80
N GLY A 162 12.45 17.27 -9.97
CA GLY A 162 12.57 18.25 -8.87
C GLY A 162 11.23 18.73 -8.30
N HIS A 163 10.15 18.70 -9.09
CA HIS A 163 8.80 19.04 -8.62
C HIS A 163 8.29 18.04 -7.57
N GLY A 164 8.77 16.80 -7.60
CA GLY A 164 8.37 15.78 -6.62
C GLY A 164 8.85 16.09 -5.20
N TYR A 165 9.76 17.05 -5.05
CA TYR A 165 10.30 17.50 -3.76
C TYR A 165 9.61 18.76 -3.23
N ILE A 166 8.55 19.23 -3.89
CA ILE A 166 7.76 20.38 -3.47
C ILE A 166 6.44 19.87 -2.90
N GLU A 167 6.17 20.24 -1.64
CA GLU A 167 5.00 19.81 -0.86
C GLU A 167 3.65 20.03 -1.56
N GLU A 168 3.52 21.08 -2.38
CA GLU A 168 2.28 21.38 -3.11
C GLU A 168 1.85 20.28 -4.09
N HIS A 169 2.80 19.46 -4.55
CA HIS A 169 2.53 18.32 -5.42
C HIS A 169 2.10 17.07 -4.64
N GLY A 170 2.26 17.06 -3.31
CA GLY A 170 1.81 15.97 -2.43
C GLY A 170 2.57 14.66 -2.60
N MET A 171 3.82 14.71 -3.08
CA MET A 171 4.67 13.54 -3.31
C MET A 171 5.80 13.38 -2.28
N SER A 172 6.09 14.43 -1.49
CA SER A 172 7.09 14.46 -0.42
C SER A 172 6.48 14.35 0.98
#